data_AF-A0A7C1N3T1-F1
#
_entry.id   AF-A0A7C1N3T1-F1
#
_cell.length_a   1.000
_cell.length_b   1.000
_cell.length_c   1.000
_cell.angle_alpha   90.00
_cell.angle_beta   90.00
_cell.angle_gamma   90.00
#
_symmetry.space_group_name_H-M   'P 1'
#
loop_
_entity.id
_entity.type
_entity.pdbx_description
1 polymer ?
#
loop_
_entity_poly.entity_id
_entity_poly.type
_entity_poly.pdbx_seq_one_letter_code
_entity_poly.pdbx_strand_id
1 'polypeptide(L)'
;NALHKTGRPIVLSICEWGDNKPWEWAEDIGYLWRTTGDIYNCFDCEEDHGDWSSWGVLQILDMQEGLRKYAGPGHWNDPDMMEVGNGMSRSEDRAHFTMWAMIAAPLIAGNDLSTMSKETIDILTNKEMIAINQDSLGVQGFKYNAENGLETWFKPLENGDWAVTFLNRNEEEMDINFDWKKETIKDPDFDYATDFGENTYKIRDLWEHKDLKNTNKLLKAKVGPHDVLSLRLSQN
;
A
#
# COMPACT_ATOMS: atom_id res chain seq x y z
N ASN A 1 -19.36 22.52 -4.51
CA ASN A 1 -20.58 23.31 -4.84
C ASN A 1 -21.21 23.01 -6.20
N ALA A 2 -20.54 23.16 -7.35
CA ALA A 2 -21.18 22.98 -8.66
C ALA A 2 -21.65 21.53 -8.91
N LEU A 3 -20.81 20.53 -8.64
CA LEU A 3 -21.16 19.11 -8.79
C LEU A 3 -22.37 18.73 -7.93
N HIS A 4 -22.38 19.14 -6.66
CA HIS A 4 -23.49 18.89 -5.75
C HIS A 4 -24.83 19.42 -6.27
N LYS A 5 -24.84 20.63 -6.88
CA LYS A 5 -26.06 21.25 -7.45
C LYS A 5 -26.70 20.45 -8.59
N THR A 6 -25.96 19.54 -9.23
CA THR A 6 -26.49 18.71 -10.30
C THR A 6 -27.48 17.65 -9.80
N GLY A 7 -27.45 17.31 -8.50
CA GLY A 7 -28.24 16.23 -7.91
C GLY A 7 -27.76 14.81 -8.29
N ARG A 8 -26.70 14.69 -9.11
CA ARG A 8 -26.08 13.41 -9.44
C ARG A 8 -24.93 13.12 -8.46
N PRO A 9 -24.85 11.92 -7.85
CA PRO A 9 -23.67 11.50 -7.11
C PRO A 9 -22.46 11.42 -8.05
N ILE A 10 -21.44 12.24 -7.79
CA ILE A 10 -20.21 12.32 -8.58
C ILE A 10 -19.05 12.36 -7.60
N VAL A 11 -18.10 11.43 -7.76
CA VAL A 11 -16.83 11.44 -7.02
C VAL A 11 -16.03 12.65 -7.47
N LEU A 12 -15.60 13.49 -6.53
CA LEU A 12 -14.65 14.56 -6.76
C LEU A 12 -13.26 14.10 -6.29
N SER A 13 -12.40 13.78 -7.26
CA SER A 13 -10.96 13.61 -7.08
C SER A 13 -10.28 14.96 -7.27
N ILE A 14 -9.49 15.39 -6.28
CA ILE A 14 -8.77 16.67 -6.29
C ILE A 14 -7.34 16.42 -6.72
N CYS A 15 -6.86 17.14 -7.73
CA CYS A 15 -5.49 17.05 -8.22
C CYS A 15 -4.84 18.44 -8.17
N GLU A 16 -4.15 18.71 -7.08
CA GLU A 16 -3.27 19.89 -6.89
C GLU A 16 -1.93 19.49 -6.26
N TRP A 17 -1.56 18.21 -6.43
CA TRP A 17 -0.25 17.63 -6.08
C TRP A 17 0.19 17.68 -4.62
N GLY A 18 -0.71 18.04 -3.70
CA GLY A 18 -0.39 18.11 -2.27
C GLY A 18 0.18 19.46 -1.82
N ASP A 19 0.40 20.40 -2.75
CA ASP A 19 1.11 21.66 -2.51
C ASP A 19 0.46 22.50 -1.40
N ASN A 20 -0.88 22.50 -1.34
CA ASN A 20 -1.65 23.22 -0.33
C ASN A 20 -2.19 22.31 0.77
N LYS A 21 -1.58 21.12 0.97
CA LYS A 21 -1.94 20.16 2.02
C LYS A 21 -3.42 19.77 2.02
N PRO A 22 -3.92 19.16 0.93
CA PRO A 22 -5.34 18.88 0.74
C PRO A 22 -5.90 17.98 1.83
N TRP A 23 -5.09 17.11 2.42
CA TRP A 23 -5.46 16.31 3.59
C TRP A 23 -5.91 17.14 4.81
N GLU A 24 -5.61 18.45 4.90
CA GLU A 24 -6.07 19.31 6.00
C GLU A 24 -7.41 20.00 5.75
N TRP A 25 -7.93 20.00 4.51
CA TRP A 25 -9.13 20.79 4.15
C TRP A 25 -10.08 20.12 3.15
N ALA A 26 -9.65 19.08 2.44
CA ALA A 26 -10.38 18.50 1.33
C ALA A 26 -11.45 17.48 1.76
N GLU A 27 -11.39 16.96 2.99
CA GLU A 27 -12.34 15.96 3.51
C GLU A 27 -13.81 16.38 3.33
N ASP A 28 -14.14 17.64 3.63
CA ASP A 28 -15.50 18.17 3.52
C ASP A 28 -15.96 18.45 2.07
N ILE A 29 -15.07 18.27 1.08
CA ILE A 29 -15.26 18.75 -0.30
C ILE A 29 -15.12 17.62 -1.33
N GLY A 30 -14.07 16.82 -1.21
CA GLY A 30 -13.67 15.77 -2.14
C GLY A 30 -13.63 14.40 -1.48
N TYR A 31 -13.45 13.36 -2.30
CA TYR A 31 -13.42 11.97 -1.84
C TYR A 31 -12.02 11.36 -1.93
N LEU A 32 -11.11 12.03 -2.63
CA LEU A 32 -9.71 11.70 -2.72
C LEU A 32 -8.93 12.93 -3.18
N TRP A 33 -7.67 13.02 -2.81
CA TRP A 33 -6.80 14.14 -3.16
C TRP A 33 -5.38 13.67 -3.41
N ARG A 34 -4.80 14.15 -4.51
CA ARG A 34 -3.38 13.94 -4.82
C ARG A 34 -2.51 14.51 -3.69
N THR A 35 -1.59 13.71 -3.21
CA THR A 35 -0.69 14.08 -2.09
C THR A 35 0.72 14.47 -2.53
N THR A 36 1.03 14.27 -3.81
CA THR A 36 2.37 14.38 -4.41
C THR A 36 2.28 14.88 -5.85
N GLY A 37 3.44 15.27 -6.41
CA GLY A 37 3.63 15.36 -7.87
C GLY A 37 3.39 14.01 -8.57
N ASP A 38 3.44 14.02 -9.90
CA ASP A 38 3.06 12.84 -10.71
C ASP A 38 4.05 11.69 -10.51
N ILE A 39 3.52 10.46 -10.54
CA ILE A 39 4.35 9.26 -10.52
C ILE A 39 5.00 9.06 -11.89
N TYR A 40 6.20 8.48 -11.90
CA TYR A 40 6.90 8.03 -13.09
C TYR A 40 7.06 6.51 -13.07
N ASN A 41 7.19 5.89 -14.25
CA ASN A 41 7.27 4.44 -14.41
C ASN A 41 8.67 3.87 -14.04
N CYS A 42 9.18 4.27 -12.87
CA CYS A 42 10.40 3.77 -12.27
C CYS A 42 10.17 3.46 -10.78
N PHE A 43 10.96 2.54 -10.23
CA PHE A 43 10.78 2.13 -8.84
C PHE A 43 11.39 3.12 -7.83
N ASP A 44 12.63 3.53 -8.05
CA ASP A 44 13.40 4.41 -7.16
C ASP A 44 14.15 5.45 -8.01
N CYS A 45 13.45 6.52 -8.42
CA CYS A 45 14.03 7.57 -9.24
C CYS A 45 13.28 8.91 -9.12
N GLU A 46 13.88 9.94 -9.71
CA GLU A 46 13.25 11.22 -10.00
C GLU A 46 13.46 11.51 -11.49
N GLU A 47 12.39 11.87 -12.19
CA GLU A 47 12.45 12.34 -13.58
C GLU A 47 12.29 13.86 -13.60
N ASP A 48 13.35 14.56 -13.95
CA ASP A 48 13.40 16.03 -14.03
C ASP A 48 12.83 16.52 -15.37
N HIS A 49 11.75 17.30 -15.33
CA HIS A 49 11.15 17.95 -16.50
C HIS A 49 11.52 19.44 -16.64
N GLY A 50 12.51 19.91 -15.87
CA GLY A 50 13.07 21.26 -15.87
C GLY A 50 12.37 22.20 -14.89
N ASP A 51 11.06 22.39 -15.06
CA ASP A 51 10.26 23.27 -14.19
C ASP A 51 9.55 22.52 -13.05
N TRP A 52 9.49 21.18 -13.13
CA TRP A 52 8.88 20.27 -12.16
C TRP A 52 9.45 18.85 -12.31
N SER A 53 9.24 17.98 -11.32
CA SER A 53 9.73 16.59 -11.36
C SER A 53 8.58 15.59 -11.18
N SER A 54 8.68 14.45 -11.86
CA SER A 54 7.92 13.24 -11.55
C SER A 54 8.75 12.31 -10.66
N TRP A 55 8.08 11.44 -9.90
CA TRP A 55 8.73 10.66 -8.84
C TRP A 55 8.49 9.16 -9.00
N GLY A 56 9.49 8.35 -8.66
CA GLY A 56 9.36 6.90 -8.61
C GLY A 56 8.45 6.41 -7.48
N VAL A 57 8.11 5.13 -7.55
CA VAL A 57 7.23 4.44 -6.59
C VAL A 57 7.67 4.66 -5.14
N LEU A 58 8.95 4.50 -4.83
CA LEU A 58 9.47 4.61 -3.48
C LEU A 58 9.46 6.06 -2.95
N GLN A 59 9.78 7.04 -3.79
CA GLN A 59 9.71 8.47 -3.45
C GLN A 59 8.27 8.86 -3.07
N ILE A 60 7.30 8.48 -3.90
CA ILE A 60 5.88 8.73 -3.65
C ILE A 60 5.42 8.06 -2.35
N LEU A 61 5.83 6.81 -2.12
CA LEU A 61 5.50 6.06 -0.91
C LEU A 61 6.05 6.73 0.35
N ASP A 62 7.30 7.23 0.32
CA ASP A 62 7.91 7.92 1.45
C ASP A 62 7.22 9.26 1.75
N MET A 63 6.71 9.95 0.74
CA MET A 63 5.95 11.19 0.92
C MET A 63 4.58 10.99 1.62
N GLN A 64 4.13 9.74 1.81
CA GLN A 64 2.90 9.44 2.55
C GLN A 64 3.07 9.47 4.07
N GLU A 65 4.29 9.64 4.57
CA GLU A 65 4.57 9.68 6.00
C GLU A 65 3.77 10.79 6.70
N GLY A 66 3.05 10.41 7.77
CA GLY A 66 2.23 11.34 8.56
C GLY A 66 0.87 11.70 7.95
N LEU A 67 0.56 11.26 6.73
CA LEU A 67 -0.73 11.54 6.07
C LEU A 67 -1.85 10.57 6.45
N ARG A 68 -1.47 9.42 6.98
CA ARG A 68 -2.36 8.31 7.36
C ARG A 68 -3.61 8.71 8.16
N LYS A 69 -3.46 9.58 9.17
CA LYS A 69 -4.55 10.03 10.04
C LYS A 69 -5.64 10.86 9.35
N TYR A 70 -5.38 11.31 8.13
CA TYR A 70 -6.31 12.09 7.32
C TYR A 70 -7.06 11.25 6.28
N ALA A 71 -6.76 9.95 6.15
CA ALA A 71 -7.43 9.04 5.24
C ALA A 71 -8.38 8.09 5.99
N GLY A 72 -9.50 7.77 5.35
CA GLY A 72 -10.52 6.91 5.92
C GLY A 72 -11.74 6.75 5.00
N PRO A 73 -12.76 6.00 5.44
CA PRO A 73 -13.96 5.77 4.64
C PRO A 73 -14.59 7.08 4.11
N GLY A 74 -14.52 7.25 2.79
CA GLY A 74 -15.10 8.39 2.08
C GLY A 74 -14.12 9.48 1.68
N HIS A 75 -12.85 9.39 2.10
CA HIS A 75 -11.82 10.39 1.82
C HIS A 75 -10.42 9.77 1.85
N TRP A 76 -9.67 9.84 0.74
CA TRP A 76 -8.45 9.04 0.57
C TRP A 76 -7.25 9.89 0.14
N ASN A 77 -6.09 9.60 0.73
CA ASN A 77 -4.81 10.05 0.17
C ASN A 77 -4.60 9.37 -1.19
N ASP A 78 -4.34 10.16 -2.22
CA ASP A 78 -4.09 9.68 -3.59
C ASP A 78 -2.61 9.86 -3.94
N PRO A 79 -1.80 8.79 -3.85
CA PRO A 79 -0.40 8.79 -4.30
C PRO A 79 -0.27 8.64 -5.82
N ASP A 80 -1.30 8.98 -6.60
CA ASP A 80 -1.38 8.89 -8.06
C ASP A 80 -1.71 7.49 -8.59
N MET A 81 -1.95 7.43 -9.90
CA MET A 81 -2.27 6.21 -10.64
C MET A 81 -1.17 5.15 -10.53
N MET A 82 -1.52 3.89 -10.83
CA MET A 82 -0.56 2.79 -10.84
C MET A 82 0.14 2.65 -12.19
N GLU A 83 1.46 2.51 -12.16
CA GLU A 83 2.35 2.30 -13.33
C GLU A 83 2.56 0.82 -13.68
N VAL A 84 1.77 -0.08 -13.08
CA VAL A 84 1.85 -1.53 -13.29
C VAL A 84 1.70 -1.88 -14.78
N GLY A 85 2.73 -2.49 -15.36
CA GLY A 85 2.77 -2.85 -16.78
C GLY A 85 3.28 -1.76 -17.72
N ASN A 86 3.76 -0.62 -17.21
CA ASN A 86 4.32 0.47 -18.02
C ASN A 86 5.85 0.44 -18.15
N GLY A 87 6.53 -0.62 -17.71
CA GLY A 87 7.95 -0.87 -18.04
C GLY A 87 8.85 -1.28 -16.87
N MET A 88 8.36 -1.23 -15.64
CA MET A 88 9.09 -1.77 -14.48
C MET A 88 9.15 -3.30 -14.52
N SER A 89 10.03 -3.89 -13.71
CA SER A 89 10.11 -5.34 -13.56
C SER A 89 8.87 -5.90 -12.83
N ARG A 90 8.62 -7.20 -12.98
CA ARG A 90 7.53 -7.89 -12.27
C ARG A 90 7.49 -7.63 -10.77
N SER A 91 8.67 -7.68 -10.14
CA SER A 91 8.85 -7.52 -8.70
C SER A 91 8.48 -6.10 -8.28
N GLU A 92 8.95 -5.10 -9.04
CA GLU A 92 8.65 -3.69 -8.80
C GLU A 92 7.16 -3.38 -9.00
N ASP A 93 6.55 -3.89 -10.07
CA ASP A 93 5.10 -3.78 -10.32
C ASP A 93 4.29 -4.42 -9.18
N ARG A 94 4.73 -5.60 -8.71
CA ARG A 94 4.10 -6.29 -7.58
C ARG A 94 4.24 -5.51 -6.29
N ALA A 95 5.42 -4.96 -6.01
CA ALA A 95 5.68 -4.13 -4.84
C ALA A 95 4.86 -2.85 -4.86
N HIS A 96 4.82 -2.15 -6.00
CA HIS A 96 4.03 -0.96 -6.22
C HIS A 96 2.53 -1.21 -5.96
N PHE A 97 1.95 -2.22 -6.61
CA PHE A 97 0.55 -2.60 -6.39
C PHE A 97 0.27 -2.95 -4.92
N THR A 98 1.19 -3.69 -4.30
CA THR A 98 1.05 -4.09 -2.89
C THR A 98 1.05 -2.90 -1.96
N MET A 99 1.96 -1.94 -2.16
CA MET A 99 2.06 -0.78 -1.29
C MET A 99 0.87 0.16 -1.46
N TRP A 100 0.36 0.37 -2.68
CA TRP A 100 -0.88 1.11 -2.91
C TRP A 100 -2.08 0.45 -2.20
N ALA A 101 -2.16 -0.88 -2.23
CA ALA A 101 -3.17 -1.61 -1.48
C ALA A 101 -3.02 -1.45 0.04
N MET A 102 -1.79 -1.54 0.56
CA MET A 102 -1.48 -1.39 1.97
C MET A 102 -1.82 0.01 2.48
N ILE A 103 -1.53 1.06 1.71
CA ILE A 103 -1.80 2.43 2.13
C ILE A 103 -3.24 2.89 1.84
N ALA A 104 -4.12 1.99 1.41
CA ALA A 104 -5.51 2.29 1.05
C ALA A 104 -5.64 3.38 -0.04
N ALA A 105 -4.68 3.43 -0.96
CA ALA A 105 -4.71 4.33 -2.10
C ALA A 105 -5.84 3.94 -3.09
N PRO A 106 -6.34 4.91 -3.89
CA PRO A 106 -7.11 4.60 -5.08
C PRO A 106 -6.32 3.67 -6.03
N LEU A 107 -6.91 2.53 -6.41
CA LEU A 107 -6.30 1.60 -7.37
C LEU A 107 -6.75 1.92 -8.80
N ILE A 108 -6.20 2.98 -9.38
CA ILE A 108 -6.48 3.42 -10.76
C ILE A 108 -5.34 2.93 -11.66
N ALA A 109 -5.63 2.04 -12.60
CA ALA A 109 -4.62 1.54 -13.54
C ALA A 109 -4.25 2.60 -14.59
N GLY A 110 -2.96 2.92 -14.72
CA GLY A 110 -2.41 3.92 -15.65
C GLY A 110 -1.88 3.33 -16.96
N ASN A 111 -2.10 2.05 -17.23
CA ASN A 111 -1.54 1.32 -18.37
C ASN A 111 -2.56 1.12 -19.52
N ASP A 112 -2.08 0.65 -20.68
CA ASP A 112 -2.96 0.25 -21.79
C ASP A 112 -3.63 -1.10 -21.52
N LEU A 113 -4.88 -1.03 -21.07
CA LEU A 113 -5.70 -2.21 -20.76
C LEU A 113 -5.93 -3.14 -21.96
N SER A 114 -5.79 -2.66 -23.21
CA SER A 114 -6.04 -3.45 -24.41
C SER A 114 -4.87 -4.38 -24.78
N THR A 115 -3.69 -4.14 -24.22
CA THR A 115 -2.45 -4.85 -24.57
C THR A 115 -1.71 -5.41 -23.35
N MET A 116 -2.37 -5.50 -22.19
CA MET A 116 -1.77 -6.03 -20.97
C MET A 116 -1.18 -7.43 -21.15
N SER A 117 0.04 -7.60 -20.65
CA SER A 117 0.63 -8.93 -20.49
C SER A 117 -0.18 -9.75 -19.48
N LYS A 118 -0.05 -11.08 -19.54
CA LYS A 118 -0.65 -11.95 -18.52
C LYS A 118 -0.15 -11.60 -17.11
N GLU A 119 1.13 -11.26 -16.98
CA GLU A 119 1.75 -10.89 -15.72
C GLU A 119 1.11 -9.63 -15.12
N THR A 120 0.93 -8.59 -15.93
CA THR A 120 0.24 -7.36 -15.56
C THR A 120 -1.19 -7.63 -15.10
N ILE A 121 -1.93 -8.50 -15.83
CA ILE A 121 -3.28 -8.92 -15.44
C ILE A 121 -3.25 -9.64 -14.09
N ASP A 122 -2.33 -10.59 -13.91
CA ASP A 122 -2.21 -11.37 -12.67
C ASP A 122 -1.94 -10.46 -11.45
N ILE A 123 -1.15 -9.38 -11.63
CA ILE A 123 -0.91 -8.37 -10.58
C ILE A 123 -2.18 -7.54 -10.32
N LEU A 124 -2.72 -6.89 -11.35
CA LEU A 124 -3.85 -5.96 -11.21
C LEU A 124 -5.16 -6.64 -10.78
N THR A 125 -5.27 -7.96 -10.96
CA THR A 125 -6.47 -8.75 -10.62
C THR A 125 -6.29 -9.67 -9.42
N ASN A 126 -5.19 -9.54 -8.66
CA ASN A 126 -5.01 -10.28 -7.41
C ASN A 126 -6.10 -9.91 -6.39
N LYS A 127 -7.11 -10.77 -6.28
CA LYS A 127 -8.29 -10.56 -5.42
C LYS A 127 -7.95 -10.43 -3.94
N GLU A 128 -6.89 -11.09 -3.47
CA GLU A 128 -6.53 -11.06 -2.06
C GLU A 128 -5.87 -9.74 -1.69
N MET A 129 -4.99 -9.22 -2.54
CA MET A 129 -4.42 -7.88 -2.36
C MET A 129 -5.46 -6.77 -2.56
N ILE A 130 -6.38 -6.91 -3.52
CA ILE A 130 -7.52 -5.97 -3.66
C ILE A 130 -8.38 -5.99 -2.39
N ALA A 131 -8.61 -7.15 -1.78
CA ALA A 131 -9.35 -7.24 -0.53
C ALA A 131 -8.63 -6.54 0.64
N ILE A 132 -7.29 -6.50 0.66
CA ILE A 132 -6.55 -5.65 1.61
C ILE A 132 -6.84 -4.17 1.37
N ASN A 133 -6.82 -3.71 0.11
CA ASN A 133 -7.14 -2.32 -0.22
C ASN A 133 -8.58 -1.95 0.16
N GLN A 134 -9.53 -2.82 -0.14
CA GLN A 134 -10.98 -2.62 0.03
C GLN A 134 -11.51 -3.02 1.41
N ASP A 135 -10.63 -3.23 2.39
CA ASP A 135 -11.04 -3.55 3.76
C ASP A 135 -11.92 -2.43 4.34
N SER A 136 -13.01 -2.82 5.01
CA SER A 136 -14.07 -1.92 5.44
C SER A 136 -13.66 -0.98 6.58
N LEU A 137 -12.58 -1.29 7.32
CA LEU A 137 -12.01 -0.33 8.27
C LEU A 137 -11.50 0.92 7.55
N GLY A 138 -11.05 0.78 6.30
CA GLY A 138 -10.54 1.90 5.50
C GLY A 138 -9.30 2.56 6.11
N VAL A 139 -8.56 1.83 6.93
CA VAL A 139 -7.39 2.36 7.62
C VAL A 139 -6.15 2.13 6.76
N GLN A 140 -5.43 3.19 6.42
CA GLN A 140 -4.13 3.11 5.73
C GLN A 140 -3.11 2.31 6.58
N GLY A 141 -2.25 1.53 5.94
CA GLY A 141 -1.14 0.82 6.61
C GLY A 141 -0.05 1.78 7.09
N PHE A 142 0.76 1.33 8.05
CA PHE A 142 1.88 2.08 8.60
C PHE A 142 3.17 1.27 8.57
N LYS A 143 4.29 1.99 8.42
CA LYS A 143 5.64 1.43 8.49
C LYS A 143 5.99 1.17 9.95
N TYR A 144 6.15 -0.11 10.31
CA TYR A 144 6.47 -0.53 11.68
C TYR A 144 7.97 -0.54 11.95
N ASN A 145 8.75 -1.02 10.98
CA ASN A 145 10.20 -1.09 11.09
C ASN A 145 10.85 -0.91 9.71
N ALA A 146 12.07 -0.38 9.68
CA ALA A 146 12.91 -0.30 8.51
C ALA A 146 14.36 -0.57 8.91
N GLU A 147 14.92 -1.69 8.44
CA GLU A 147 16.30 -2.09 8.78
C GLU A 147 17.01 -2.57 7.53
N ASN A 148 18.16 -1.97 7.20
CA ASN A 148 19.00 -2.34 6.05
C ASN A 148 18.21 -2.44 4.72
N GLY A 149 17.28 -1.52 4.48
CA GLY A 149 16.45 -1.48 3.26
C GLY A 149 15.30 -2.50 3.23
N LEU A 150 15.13 -3.33 4.26
CA LEU A 150 13.94 -4.16 4.45
C LEU A 150 12.94 -3.42 5.37
N GLU A 151 11.80 -3.04 4.83
CA GLU A 151 10.72 -2.42 5.58
C GLU A 151 9.67 -3.46 5.97
N THR A 152 9.11 -3.35 7.17
CA THR A 152 7.94 -4.12 7.61
C THR A 152 6.78 -3.17 7.85
N TRP A 153 5.66 -3.43 7.18
CA TRP A 153 4.45 -2.63 7.23
C TRP A 153 3.30 -3.44 7.82
N PHE A 154 2.44 -2.78 8.59
CA PHE A 154 1.23 -3.35 9.16
C PHE A 154 0.01 -2.54 8.75
N LYS A 155 -1.11 -3.22 8.51
CA LYS A 155 -2.42 -2.61 8.29
C LYS A 155 -3.46 -3.36 9.12
N PRO A 156 -4.13 -2.73 10.10
CA PRO A 156 -5.25 -3.37 10.76
C PRO A 156 -6.40 -3.55 9.76
N LEU A 157 -7.09 -4.68 9.86
CA LEU A 157 -8.22 -5.05 9.01
C LEU A 157 -9.45 -5.35 9.86
N GLU A 158 -10.61 -5.40 9.21
CA GLU A 158 -11.86 -5.75 9.89
C GLU A 158 -11.75 -7.12 10.58
N ASN A 159 -12.49 -7.30 11.68
CA ASN A 159 -12.52 -8.51 12.51
C ASN A 159 -11.22 -8.78 13.30
N GLY A 160 -10.34 -7.79 13.42
CA GLY A 160 -9.09 -7.93 14.17
C GLY A 160 -7.99 -8.67 13.40
N ASP A 161 -8.19 -8.87 12.09
CA ASP A 161 -7.18 -9.34 11.17
C ASP A 161 -6.10 -8.26 10.95
N TRP A 162 -4.95 -8.66 10.41
CA TRP A 162 -3.87 -7.75 10.03
C TRP A 162 -3.33 -8.12 8.65
N ALA A 163 -3.02 -7.13 7.82
CA ALA A 163 -2.10 -7.32 6.70
C ALA A 163 -0.68 -6.95 7.13
N VAL A 164 0.29 -7.75 6.69
CA VAL A 164 1.71 -7.51 6.95
C VAL A 164 2.48 -7.62 5.64
N THR A 165 3.24 -6.58 5.31
CA THR A 165 4.08 -6.57 4.09
C THR A 165 5.53 -6.34 4.48
N PHE A 166 6.40 -7.21 3.99
CA PHE A 166 7.85 -7.00 3.99
C PHE A 166 8.24 -6.48 2.62
N LEU A 167 8.69 -5.24 2.55
CA LEU A 167 9.15 -4.58 1.32
C LEU A 167 10.67 -4.56 1.30
N ASN A 168 11.28 -5.21 0.32
CA ASN A 168 12.71 -5.13 0.07
C ASN A 168 13.01 -3.98 -0.89
N ARG A 169 13.60 -2.90 -0.38
CA ARG A 169 14.00 -1.73 -1.17
C ARG A 169 15.38 -1.89 -1.81
N ASN A 170 16.08 -2.98 -1.55
CA ASN A 170 17.42 -3.22 -2.09
C ASN A 170 17.40 -3.90 -3.45
N GLU A 171 18.50 -3.75 -4.20
CA GLU A 171 18.76 -4.44 -5.46
C GLU A 171 19.22 -5.90 -5.30
N GLU A 172 19.32 -6.40 -4.06
CA GLU A 172 19.70 -7.79 -3.75
C GLU A 172 18.60 -8.51 -2.96
N GLU A 173 18.58 -9.86 -3.03
CA GLU A 173 17.66 -10.69 -2.23
C GLU A 173 17.95 -10.53 -0.73
N MET A 174 16.90 -10.37 0.07
CA MET A 174 16.97 -10.25 1.52
C MET A 174 16.32 -11.45 2.23
N ASP A 175 16.97 -11.91 3.30
CA ASP A 175 16.40 -12.92 4.20
C ASP A 175 15.44 -12.26 5.21
N ILE A 176 14.24 -12.84 5.36
CA ILE A 176 13.29 -12.52 6.42
C ILE A 176 13.42 -13.57 7.52
N ASN A 177 13.68 -13.12 8.74
CA ASN A 177 13.70 -13.96 9.93
C ASN A 177 12.89 -13.29 11.05
N PHE A 178 11.56 -13.38 10.96
CA PHE A 178 10.63 -12.61 11.78
C PHE A 178 10.01 -13.47 12.88
N ASP A 179 10.30 -13.14 14.14
CA ASP A 179 9.85 -13.88 15.33
C ASP A 179 8.61 -13.24 15.93
N TRP A 180 7.44 -13.58 15.40
CA TRP A 180 6.16 -13.01 15.81
C TRP A 180 5.97 -12.94 17.32
N LYS A 181 6.43 -13.93 18.08
CA LYS A 181 6.22 -14.00 19.54
C LYS A 181 6.90 -12.87 20.33
N LYS A 182 7.81 -12.13 19.70
CA LYS A 182 8.50 -10.99 20.31
C LYS A 182 7.85 -9.65 19.98
N GLU A 183 6.82 -9.66 19.15
CA GLU A 183 6.26 -8.46 18.55
C GLU A 183 4.92 -8.12 19.19
N THR A 184 4.87 -6.95 19.81
CA THR A 184 3.63 -6.32 20.25
C THR A 184 3.38 -5.12 19.35
N ILE A 185 2.41 -5.24 18.45
CA ILE A 185 2.09 -4.19 17.48
C ILE A 185 1.06 -3.25 18.11
N LYS A 186 1.34 -1.96 18.00
CA LYS A 186 0.42 -0.88 18.34
C LYS A 186 0.33 0.07 17.16
N ASP A 187 -0.88 0.23 16.68
CA ASP A 187 -1.22 1.23 15.68
C ASP A 187 -0.95 2.64 16.25
N PRO A 188 -0.25 3.51 15.51
CA PRO A 188 0.13 4.81 16.02
C PRO A 188 -1.02 5.83 16.06
N ASP A 189 -2.10 5.65 15.29
CA ASP A 189 -3.16 6.67 15.13
C ASP A 189 -4.57 6.21 15.50
N PHE A 190 -4.89 4.90 15.45
CA PHE A 190 -6.27 4.39 15.56
C PHE A 190 -6.49 3.34 16.65
N ASP A 191 -5.62 3.27 17.67
CA ASP A 191 -5.76 2.42 18.87
C ASP A 191 -5.92 0.90 18.62
N TYR A 192 -5.63 0.41 17.41
CA TYR A 192 -5.54 -1.03 17.15
C TYR A 192 -4.25 -1.59 17.70
N ALA A 193 -4.30 -2.77 18.32
CA ALA A 193 -3.10 -3.41 18.83
C ALA A 193 -3.26 -4.93 18.83
N THR A 194 -2.13 -5.63 18.76
CA THR A 194 -2.08 -7.08 18.99
C THR A 194 -0.74 -7.45 19.61
N ASP A 195 -0.79 -8.35 20.59
CA ASP A 195 0.38 -9.04 21.09
C ASP A 195 0.44 -10.43 20.46
N PHE A 196 1.44 -10.68 19.61
CA PHE A 196 1.59 -11.97 18.93
C PHE A 196 2.25 -13.05 19.81
N GLY A 197 2.77 -12.68 20.98
CA GLY A 197 3.16 -13.62 22.04
C GLY A 197 1.94 -14.23 22.74
N GLU A 198 0.85 -13.48 22.83
CA GLU A 198 -0.41 -13.92 23.45
C GLU A 198 -1.44 -14.44 22.43
N ASN A 199 -1.46 -13.88 21.22
CA ASN A 199 -2.46 -14.18 20.20
C ASN A 199 -1.85 -14.90 18.98
N THR A 200 -2.46 -16.00 18.57
CA THR A 200 -2.01 -16.79 17.41
C THR A 200 -2.90 -16.55 16.21
N TYR A 201 -2.30 -16.20 15.08
CA TYR A 201 -3.00 -15.95 13.82
C TYR A 201 -2.62 -17.00 12.78
N LYS A 202 -3.60 -17.41 11.96
CA LYS A 202 -3.32 -18.11 10.69
C LYS A 202 -2.67 -17.13 9.73
N ILE A 203 -1.72 -17.60 8.93
CA ILE A 203 -1.00 -16.78 7.97
C ILE A 203 -1.30 -17.28 6.57
N ARG A 204 -1.67 -16.36 5.68
CA ARG A 204 -1.85 -16.61 4.25
C ARG A 204 -0.95 -15.69 3.45
N ASP A 205 -0.15 -16.26 2.56
CA ASP A 205 0.60 -15.53 1.55
C ASP A 205 -0.36 -15.08 0.44
N LEU A 206 -0.44 -13.77 0.22
CA LEU A 206 -1.41 -13.13 -0.66
C LEU A 206 -1.00 -13.18 -2.14
N TRP A 207 0.27 -13.47 -2.44
CA TRP A 207 0.78 -13.57 -3.80
C TRP A 207 0.93 -15.03 -4.24
N GLU A 208 1.36 -15.91 -3.32
CA GLU A 208 1.44 -17.36 -3.58
C GLU A 208 0.11 -18.08 -3.31
N HIS A 209 -0.91 -17.37 -2.80
CA HIS A 209 -2.24 -17.89 -2.47
C HIS A 209 -2.21 -19.11 -1.56
N LYS A 210 -1.26 -19.11 -0.62
CA LYS A 210 -0.89 -20.30 0.15
C LYS A 210 -0.88 -20.04 1.64
N ASP A 211 -1.47 -20.96 2.39
CA ASP A 211 -1.42 -20.91 3.84
C ASP A 211 -0.02 -21.32 4.35
N LEU A 212 0.50 -20.52 5.28
CA LEU A 212 1.78 -20.74 5.94
C LEU A 212 1.57 -21.27 7.35
N LYS A 213 2.68 -21.54 8.05
CA LYS A 213 2.62 -21.82 9.50
C LYS A 213 2.12 -20.56 10.22
N ASN A 214 1.28 -20.76 11.23
CA ASN A 214 0.75 -19.67 12.06
C ASN A 214 1.85 -18.89 12.82
N THR A 215 1.48 -17.77 13.43
CA THR A 215 2.41 -16.87 14.16
C THR A 215 3.09 -17.53 15.37
N ASN A 216 2.71 -18.76 15.76
CA ASN A 216 3.45 -19.53 16.76
C ASN A 216 4.82 -20.04 16.26
N LYS A 217 5.12 -19.88 14.97
CA LYS A 217 6.37 -20.31 14.34
C LYS A 217 7.07 -19.10 13.74
N LEU A 218 8.40 -19.09 13.88
CA LEU A 218 9.29 -18.14 13.21
C LEU A 218 9.02 -18.12 11.71
N LEU A 219 8.79 -16.93 11.15
CA LEU A 219 8.72 -16.75 9.71
C LEU A 219 10.14 -16.72 9.15
N LYS A 220 10.46 -17.68 8.29
CA LYS A 220 11.68 -17.69 7.50
C LYS A 220 11.29 -17.65 6.03
N ALA A 221 11.64 -16.57 5.37
CA ALA A 221 11.36 -16.34 3.96
C ALA A 221 12.51 -15.57 3.31
N LYS A 222 12.44 -15.41 1.99
CA LYS A 222 13.33 -14.60 1.19
C LYS A 222 12.48 -13.68 0.34
N VAL A 223 12.93 -12.45 0.13
CA VAL A 223 12.28 -11.49 -0.76
C VAL A 223 13.30 -11.02 -1.77
N GLY A 224 12.95 -11.14 -3.05
CA GLY A 224 13.81 -10.73 -4.14
C GLY A 224 14.09 -9.22 -4.14
N PRO A 225 14.96 -8.75 -5.03
CA PRO A 225 15.25 -7.33 -5.16
C PRO A 225 14.01 -6.55 -5.60
N HIS A 226 13.79 -5.39 -4.98
CA HIS A 226 12.64 -4.51 -5.25
C HIS A 226 11.29 -5.23 -5.22
N ASP A 227 11.10 -6.10 -4.24
CA ASP A 227 9.98 -7.04 -4.19
C ASP A 227 9.32 -7.05 -2.80
N VAL A 228 8.23 -7.80 -2.68
CA VAL A 228 7.45 -7.90 -1.45
C VAL A 228 7.10 -9.34 -1.07
N LEU A 229 7.03 -9.60 0.23
CA LEU A 229 6.22 -10.67 0.81
C LEU A 229 5.03 -10.04 1.51
N SER A 230 3.81 -10.32 1.05
CA SER A 230 2.59 -9.77 1.64
C SER A 230 1.70 -10.87 2.22
N LEU A 231 1.30 -10.71 3.47
CA LEU A 231 0.64 -11.72 4.28
C LEU A 231 -0.66 -11.17 4.84
N ARG A 232 -1.71 -12.00 4.90
CA ARG A 232 -2.87 -11.78 5.76
C ARG A 232 -2.76 -12.67 6.99
N LEU A 233 -2.96 -12.05 8.15
CA LEU A 233 -3.03 -12.70 9.45
C LEU A 233 -4.49 -12.67 9.89
N SER A 234 -5.09 -13.85 10.04
CA SER A 234 -6.47 -13.96 10.49
C SER A 234 -6.57 -14.63 11.85
N GLN A 235 -7.44 -14.07 12.70
CA GLN A 235 -7.78 -14.69 13.97
C GLN A 235 -8.48 -16.05 13.74
N ASN A 236 -8.42 -16.93 14.73
CA ASN A 236 -9.04 -18.25 14.66
C ASN A 236 -10.55 -18.20 14.89
#